data_AF-A0A9E3SKJ4-F1
#
_entry.id   AF-A0A9E3SKJ4-F1
#
_cell.length_a   1.000
_cell.length_b   1.000
_cell.length_c   1.000
_cell.angle_alpha   90.00
_cell.angle_beta   90.00
_cell.angle_gamma   90.00
#
_symmetry.space_group_name_H-M   'P 1'
#
loop_
_entity.id
_entity.type
_entity.pdbx_description
1 polymer ?
#
loop_
_entity_poly.entity_id
_entity_poly.type
_entity_poly.pdbx_seq_one_letter_code
_entity_poly.pdbx_strand_id
1 'polypeptide(L)'
;SSHTCLPAIRAFDFGRGPVAVANNGAAGMPNFAGERYGVATRISVRPAADALYGTRVAGVHVEAVAVRYDAPAWERRFLAAWPEGSAAHASYFRRIAQGPAFARERALPRAA
;
A
#
# COMPACT_ATOMS: atom_id res chain seq x y z
N SER A 1 -16.77 -9.14 0.97
CA SER A 1 -16.01 -8.15 0.18
C SER A 1 -14.53 -8.50 0.28
N SER A 2 -13.89 -8.86 -0.83
CA SER A 2 -12.49 -9.32 -0.92
C SER A 2 -11.50 -8.18 -1.20
N HIS A 3 -11.79 -6.96 -0.74
CA HIS A 3 -10.82 -5.87 -0.82
C HIS A 3 -9.67 -6.17 0.16
N THR A 4 -8.71 -6.96 -0.32
CA THR A 4 -7.54 -7.40 0.44
C THR A 4 -6.74 -6.21 0.97
N CYS A 5 -6.88 -5.03 0.33
CA CYS A 5 -6.09 -3.83 0.58
C CYS A 5 -4.59 -4.16 0.67
N LEU A 6 -4.14 -5.22 -0.01
CA LEU A 6 -2.74 -5.60 -0.08
C LEU A 6 -2.14 -4.97 -1.32
N PRO A 7 -1.03 -4.24 -1.19
CA PRO A 7 -0.50 -3.46 -2.27
C PRO A 7 0.33 -4.36 -3.20
N ALA A 8 0.30 -4.08 -4.49
CA ALA A 8 1.01 -4.85 -5.50
C ALA A 8 1.24 -4.01 -6.76
N ILE A 9 2.39 -4.19 -7.39
CA ILE A 9 2.62 -3.76 -8.78
C ILE A 9 3.13 -4.98 -9.56
N ARG A 10 2.51 -5.27 -10.70
CA ARG A 10 2.93 -6.33 -11.62
C ARG A 10 2.97 -5.79 -13.04
N ALA A 11 4.04 -6.12 -13.76
CA ALA A 11 4.15 -5.86 -15.18
C ALA A 11 3.90 -7.15 -15.95
N PHE A 12 3.26 -7.04 -17.10
CA PHE A 12 2.97 -8.14 -18.01
C PHE A 12 3.26 -7.71 -19.43
N ASP A 13 3.63 -8.66 -20.29
CA ASP A 13 3.65 -8.47 -21.73
C ASP A 13 2.83 -9.60 -22.37
N PHE A 14 1.81 -9.21 -23.14
CA PHE A 14 0.91 -10.13 -23.84
C PHE A 14 1.12 -10.09 -25.36
N GLY A 15 2.29 -9.64 -25.83
CA GLY A 15 2.61 -9.50 -27.25
C GLY A 15 1.95 -8.29 -27.91
N ARG A 16 1.37 -7.37 -27.11
CA ARG A 16 0.76 -6.10 -27.56
C ARG A 16 1.41 -4.87 -26.91
N GLY A 17 2.54 -5.08 -26.25
CA GLY A 17 3.26 -4.08 -25.46
C GLY A 17 3.09 -4.30 -23.95
N PRO A 18 4.03 -3.76 -23.16
CA PRO A 18 4.04 -3.94 -21.72
C PRO A 18 2.86 -3.20 -21.07
N VAL A 19 2.23 -3.84 -20.09
CA VAL A 19 1.16 -3.27 -19.25
C VAL A 19 1.49 -3.49 -17.77
N ALA A 20 0.94 -2.64 -16.90
CA ALA A 20 1.07 -2.81 -15.45
C ALA A 20 -0.30 -2.87 -14.77
N VAL A 21 -0.43 -3.76 -13.79
CA VAL A 21 -1.52 -3.76 -12.81
C VAL A 21 -0.96 -3.25 -11.49
N ALA A 22 -1.51 -2.15 -11.01
CA ALA A 22 -1.10 -1.52 -9.76
C ALA A 22 -2.29 -1.43 -8.79
N ASN A 23 -2.11 -1.99 -7.59
CA ASN A 23 -2.99 -1.83 -6.44
C ASN A 23 -2.18 -1.15 -5.34
N ASN A 24 -2.61 0.03 -4.90
CA ASN A 24 -1.91 0.77 -3.85
C ASN A 24 -2.19 0.21 -2.45
N GLY A 25 -3.21 -0.63 -2.26
CA GLY A 25 -3.68 -1.02 -0.94
C GLY A 25 -4.46 0.13 -0.27
N ALA A 26 -4.01 0.60 0.87
CA ALA A 26 -4.68 1.66 1.64
C ALA A 26 -3.79 2.89 1.89
N ALA A 27 -4.33 4.09 1.73
CA ALA A 27 -3.60 5.34 2.06
C ALA A 27 -3.70 5.71 3.56
N GLY A 28 -4.80 5.35 4.23
CA GLY A 28 -5.04 5.69 5.64
C GLY A 28 -4.73 4.59 6.65
N MET A 29 -4.15 3.47 6.21
CA MET A 29 -3.78 2.36 7.08
C MET A 29 -2.51 1.69 6.58
N PRO A 30 -1.73 1.04 7.45
CA PRO A 30 -0.54 0.33 7.01
C PRO A 30 -0.85 -0.88 6.13
N ASN A 31 0.09 -1.13 5.22
CA ASN A 31 -0.02 -2.18 4.21
C ASN A 31 1.06 -3.26 4.34
N PHE A 32 2.09 -3.00 5.14
CA PHE A 32 3.21 -3.91 5.37
C PHE A 32 3.39 -4.15 6.86
N ALA A 33 3.92 -5.32 7.22
CA ALA A 33 4.18 -5.70 8.59
C ALA A 33 5.18 -4.73 9.25
N GLY A 34 4.85 -4.25 10.44
CA GLY A 34 5.69 -3.35 11.23
C GLY A 34 5.70 -1.89 10.76
N GLU A 35 5.08 -1.58 9.63
CA GLU A 35 5.02 -0.21 9.10
C GLU A 35 3.82 0.56 9.64
N ARG A 36 3.92 1.90 9.61
CA ARG A 36 2.87 2.81 10.11
C ARG A 36 2.47 3.91 9.11
N TYR A 37 2.72 3.68 7.82
CA TYR A 37 2.34 4.58 6.74
C TYR A 37 1.40 3.89 5.75
N GLY A 38 0.60 4.67 5.03
CA GLY A 38 -0.20 4.18 3.91
C GLY A 38 0.56 4.16 2.59
N VAL A 39 -0.05 3.66 1.53
CA VAL A 39 0.59 3.56 0.21
C VAL A 39 -0.30 4.16 -0.87
N ALA A 40 0.32 4.89 -1.80
CA ALA A 40 -0.29 5.41 -3.00
C ALA A 40 0.48 4.94 -4.24
N THR A 41 -0.22 4.77 -5.36
CA THR A 41 0.40 4.56 -6.66
C THR A 41 0.65 5.92 -7.30
N ARG A 42 1.91 6.19 -7.65
CA ARG A 42 2.36 7.35 -8.41
C ARG A 42 2.63 6.91 -9.85
N ILE A 43 2.05 7.63 -10.81
CA ILE A 43 2.30 7.44 -12.24
C ILE A 43 2.92 8.73 -12.76
N SER A 44 4.13 8.67 -13.33
CA SER A 44 4.83 9.86 -13.80
C SER A 44 5.87 9.56 -14.87
N VAL A 45 6.21 10.56 -15.68
CA VAL A 45 7.35 10.50 -16.61
C VAL A 45 8.71 10.68 -15.92
N ARG A 46 8.72 11.00 -14.61
CA ARG A 46 9.94 11.14 -13.79
C ARG A 46 9.91 10.14 -12.63
N PRO A 47 11.04 9.53 -12.23
CA PRO A 47 11.09 8.64 -11.07
C PRO A 47 10.79 9.40 -9.77
N ALA A 48 10.26 8.69 -8.77
CA ALA A 48 10.17 9.22 -7.40
C ALA A 48 11.51 9.04 -6.68
N ALA A 49 11.87 10.01 -5.85
CA ALA A 49 13.10 9.94 -5.06
C ALA A 49 13.04 8.87 -3.95
N ASP A 50 11.85 8.60 -3.40
CA ASP A 50 11.63 7.70 -2.27
C ASP A 50 10.57 6.63 -2.57
N ALA A 51 10.53 6.13 -3.82
CA ALA A 51 9.69 4.99 -4.18
C ALA A 51 9.98 3.79 -3.26
N LEU A 52 8.92 3.18 -2.73
CA LEU A 52 9.02 1.92 -1.98
C LEU A 52 9.36 0.75 -2.91
N TYR A 53 8.76 0.77 -4.11
CA TYR A 53 8.98 -0.14 -5.22
C TYR A 53 8.22 0.37 -6.45
N GLY A 54 8.54 -0.14 -7.63
CA GLY A 54 7.85 0.26 -8.84
C GLY A 54 8.35 -0.48 -10.07
N THR A 55 7.71 -0.21 -11.20
CA THR A 55 8.13 -0.68 -12.52
C THR A 55 8.08 0.47 -13.52
N ARG A 56 8.70 0.29 -14.68
CA ARG A 56 8.59 1.20 -15.81
C ARG A 56 7.87 0.49 -16.96
N VAL A 57 6.77 1.06 -17.40
CA VAL A 57 5.95 0.51 -18.49
C VAL A 57 5.54 1.65 -19.42
N ALA A 58 5.61 1.42 -20.73
CA ALA A 58 5.23 2.41 -21.75
C ALA A 58 5.84 3.81 -21.52
N GLY A 59 7.11 3.85 -21.10
CA GLY A 59 7.84 5.10 -20.87
C GLY A 59 7.58 5.81 -19.53
N VAL A 60 6.58 5.38 -18.75
CA VAL A 60 6.23 5.98 -17.44
C VAL A 60 6.67 5.10 -16.26
N HIS A 61 6.98 5.76 -15.15
CA HIS A 61 7.23 5.16 -13.85
C HIS A 61 5.88 4.92 -13.16
N VAL A 62 5.62 3.67 -12.77
CA VAL A 62 4.48 3.26 -11.95
C VAL A 62 5.05 2.78 -10.62
N GLU A 63 4.95 3.61 -9.60
CA GLU A 63 5.69 3.48 -8.35
C GLU A 63 4.74 3.51 -7.14
N ALA A 64 4.99 2.67 -6.15
CA ALA A 64 4.37 2.78 -4.85
C ALA A 64 5.17 3.76 -3.98
N VAL A 65 4.48 4.76 -3.42
CA VAL A 65 5.07 5.77 -2.53
C VAL A 65 4.40 5.73 -1.16
N ALA A 66 5.15 6.05 -0.12
CA ALA A 66 4.63 6.10 1.24
C ALA A 66 3.78 7.37 1.47
N VAL A 67 2.56 7.17 1.95
CA VAL A 67 1.70 8.23 2.50
C VAL A 67 1.97 8.30 3.99
N ARG A 68 2.87 9.19 4.39
CA ARG A 68 3.23 9.41 5.79
C ARG A 68 2.21 10.34 6.45
N TYR A 69 1.77 9.96 7.64
CA TYR A 69 0.87 10.72 8.49
C TYR A 69 1.32 10.57 9.95
N ASP A 70 0.79 11.42 10.83
CA ASP A 70 0.99 11.29 12.29
C ASP A 70 0.28 10.02 12.79
N ALA A 71 1.01 8.91 12.85
CA ALA A 71 0.46 7.62 13.22
C ALA A 71 -0.11 7.59 14.65
N PRO A 72 0.58 8.14 15.68
CA PRO A 72 -0.01 8.29 17.01
C PRO A 72 -1.31 9.11 17.02
N ALA A 73 -1.39 10.23 16.30
CA ALA A 73 -2.62 11.02 16.23
C ALA A 73 -3.74 10.27 15.51
N TRP A 74 -3.41 9.53 14.45
CA TRP A 74 -4.35 8.69 13.73
C TRP A 74 -4.92 7.58 14.62
N GLU A 75 -4.08 6.90 15.39
CA GLU A 75 -4.49 5.86 16.33
C GLU A 75 -5.42 6.42 17.42
N ARG A 76 -5.08 7.56 18.02
CA ARG A 76 -5.95 8.24 19.00
C ARG A 76 -7.31 8.60 18.40
N ARG A 77 -7.32 9.11 17.15
CA ARG A 77 -8.56 9.46 16.45
C ARG A 77 -9.40 8.21 16.15
N PHE A 78 -8.76 7.11 15.78
CA PHE A 78 -9.45 5.84 15.57
C PHE A 78 -10.09 5.34 16.87
N LEU A 79 -9.35 5.31 17.99
CA LEU A 79 -9.87 4.86 19.29
C LEU A 79 -10.99 5.75 19.85
N ALA A 80 -10.93 7.06 19.58
CA ALA A 80 -12.01 7.97 19.97
C ALA A 80 -13.33 7.69 19.23
N ALA A 81 -13.27 7.26 17.97
CA ALA A 81 -14.45 6.89 17.19
C ALA A 81 -14.88 5.44 17.41
N TRP A 82 -13.92 4.55 17.63
CA TRP A 82 -14.08 3.10 17.71
C TRP A 82 -13.30 2.56 18.90
N PRO A 83 -13.83 2.72 20.13
CA PRO A 83 -13.16 2.26 21.33
C PRO A 83 -13.04 0.73 21.39
N GLU A 84 -12.22 0.24 22.31
CA GLU A 84 -12.10 -1.18 22.62
C GLU A 84 -13.48 -1.79 22.93
N GLY A 85 -13.72 -3.01 22.42
CA GLY A 85 -15.03 -3.67 22.46
C GLY A 85 -15.92 -3.39 21.25
N SER A 86 -15.62 -2.38 20.43
CA SER A 86 -16.35 -2.17 19.17
C SER A 86 -15.95 -3.18 18.07
N ALA A 87 -16.87 -3.46 17.15
CA ALA A 87 -16.60 -4.35 16.01
C ALA A 87 -15.46 -3.83 15.10
N ALA A 88 -15.37 -2.50 14.95
CA ALA A 88 -14.31 -1.86 14.18
C ALA A 88 -12.95 -2.00 14.86
N HIS A 89 -12.86 -1.80 16.18
CA HIS A 89 -11.64 -2.05 16.93
C HIS A 89 -11.16 -3.48 16.77
N ALA A 90 -12.05 -4.47 16.98
CA ALA A 90 -11.73 -5.88 16.83
C ALA A 90 -11.21 -6.24 15.42
N SER A 91 -11.74 -5.59 14.38
CA SER A 91 -11.39 -5.88 12.99
C SER A 91 -10.15 -5.14 12.47
N TYR A 92 -9.91 -3.91 12.93
CA TYR A 92 -8.93 -3.01 12.31
C TYR A 92 -7.79 -2.57 13.22
N PHE A 93 -7.96 -2.55 14.54
CA PHE A 93 -7.00 -1.89 15.43
C PHE A 93 -5.59 -2.47 15.31
N ARG A 94 -5.47 -3.82 15.33
CA ARG A 94 -4.18 -4.50 15.15
C ARG A 94 -3.50 -4.09 13.85
N ARG A 95 -4.26 -3.99 12.75
CA ARG A 95 -3.73 -3.58 11.45
C ARG A 95 -3.29 -2.11 11.47
N ILE A 96 -4.03 -1.22 12.12
CA ILE A 96 -3.66 0.19 12.25
C ILE A 96 -2.35 0.34 13.04
N ALA A 97 -2.20 -0.41 14.13
CA ALA A 97 -1.05 -0.32 15.03
C ALA A 97 0.20 -1.04 14.48
N GLN A 98 0.04 -2.18 13.81
CA GLN A 98 1.15 -3.09 13.46
C GLN A 98 1.26 -3.41 11.97
N GLY A 99 0.30 -2.98 11.16
CA GLY A 99 0.14 -3.44 9.79
C GLY A 99 -0.35 -4.88 9.67
N PRO A 100 -0.70 -5.32 8.46
CA PRO A 100 -1.02 -6.72 8.19
C PRO A 100 0.27 -7.56 8.20
N ALA A 101 0.14 -8.88 8.37
CA ALA A 101 1.24 -9.84 8.19
C ALA A 101 1.61 -10.01 6.71
N PHE A 102 2.10 -8.93 6.09
CA PHE A 102 2.44 -8.85 4.68
C PHE A 102 3.81 -8.20 4.49
N ALA A 103 4.75 -8.98 3.96
CA ALA A 103 6.11 -8.53 3.70
C ALA A 103 6.16 -7.67 2.42
N ARG A 104 6.97 -6.61 2.39
CA ARG A 104 7.05 -5.67 1.27
C ARG A 104 7.51 -6.34 -0.02
N GLU A 105 8.36 -7.34 0.11
CA GLU A 105 8.94 -8.15 -0.97
C GLU A 105 7.85 -8.83 -1.80
N ARG A 106 6.71 -9.16 -1.18
CA ARG A 106 5.56 -9.74 -1.88
C ARG A 106 4.85 -8.75 -2.80
N ALA A 107 5.00 -7.45 -2.57
CA ALA A 107 4.41 -6.40 -3.42
C ALA A 107 5.28 -6.08 -4.64
N LEU A 108 6.57 -6.42 -4.61
CA LEU A 108 7.53 -6.12 -5.67
C LEU A 108 7.09 -6.71 -7.02
N PRO A 109 7.34 -6.00 -8.14
CA PRO A 109 7.23 -6.59 -9.46
C PRO A 109 8.10 -7.84 -9.51
N ARG A 110 7.55 -8.93 -10.05
CA ARG A 110 8.34 -10.12 -10.39
C ARG A 110 8.76 -9.99 -11.84
N ALA A 111 10.00 -10.34 -12.15
CA ALA A 111 10.39 -10.57 -13.53
C ALA A 111 9.52 -11.71 -14.08
N ALA A 112 8.97 -11.50 -15.27
CA ALA A 112 8.29 -12.55 -16.02
C ALA A 112 9.33 -13.51 -16.63
#